data_AF-A0A966TUY7-F1
#
_entry.id   AF-A0A966TUY7-F1
#
_cell.length_a   1.000
_cell.length_b   1.000
_cell.length_c   1.000
_cell.angle_alpha   90.00
_cell.angle_beta   90.00
_cell.angle_gamma   90.00
#
_symmetry.space_group_name_H-M   'P 1'
#
loop_
_entity.id
_entity.type
_entity.pdbx_description
1 polymer ?
#
loop_
_entity_poly.entity_id
_entity_poly.type
_entity_poly.pdbx_seq_one_letter_code
_entity_poly.pdbx_strand_id
1 'polypeptide(L)'
;GMDVMNILMERVLYETSFRQPLPRQDGSAAAKFALTQRVGQMGAKLAELARDPKVLSVIEGFVAGHRFHRGGNDLLAARGLMAPAAAAGDAEAPGFRVIAAGARPVRRGAEWVLKTEGGALALAPVEAEAAGWLLARPDVTEAELKAAYPAVDAGALLARLAGAGLVLAG
;
A
#
# COMPACT_ATOMS: atom_id res chain seq x y z
N GLY A 1 8.43 -1.06 -8.04
CA GLY A 1 9.66 -1.20 -8.86
C GLY A 1 10.87 -1.41 -7.97
N MET A 2 11.34 -0.34 -7.32
CA MET A 2 12.46 -0.42 -6.37
C MET A 2 12.20 -1.36 -5.18
N ASP A 3 10.98 -1.42 -4.67
CA ASP A 3 10.65 -2.31 -3.54
C ASP A 3 10.78 -3.79 -3.93
N VAL A 4 10.42 -4.14 -5.16
CA VAL A 4 10.62 -5.49 -5.71
C VAL A 4 12.11 -5.82 -5.78
N MET A 5 12.96 -4.87 -6.20
CA MET A 5 14.41 -5.06 -6.21
C MET A 5 14.97 -5.25 -4.79
N ASN A 6 14.49 -4.51 -3.80
CA ASN A 6 14.91 -4.68 -2.41
C ASN A 6 14.52 -6.06 -1.87
N ILE A 7 13.28 -6.51 -2.12
CA ILE A 7 12.82 -7.84 -1.71
C ILE A 7 13.65 -8.94 -2.37
N LEU A 8 13.94 -8.81 -3.68
CA LEU A 8 14.80 -9.76 -4.38
C LEU A 8 16.22 -9.76 -3.83
N MET A 9 16.77 -8.59 -3.49
CA MET A 9 18.10 -8.48 -2.88
C MET A 9 18.17 -9.24 -1.55
N GLU A 10 17.17 -9.12 -0.69
CA GLU A 10 17.08 -9.88 0.56
C GLU A 10 17.04 -11.40 0.31
N ARG A 11 16.33 -11.84 -0.75
CA ARG A 11 16.25 -13.27 -1.11
C ARG A 11 17.56 -13.80 -1.66
N VAL A 12 18.23 -13.01 -2.49
CA VAL A 12 19.54 -13.32 -3.06
C VAL A 12 20.59 -13.62 -1.98
N LEU A 13 20.49 -13.00 -0.79
CA LEU A 13 21.40 -13.30 0.32
C LEU A 13 21.40 -14.78 0.71
N TYR A 14 20.31 -15.51 0.50
CA TYR A 14 20.19 -16.93 0.83
C TYR A 14 20.58 -17.87 -0.31
N GLU A 15 20.79 -17.34 -1.52
CA GLU A 15 21.16 -18.12 -2.68
C GLU A 15 22.68 -18.36 -2.73
N THR A 16 23.08 -19.63 -2.78
CA THR A 16 24.50 -20.02 -2.78
C THR A 16 25.25 -19.54 -4.02
N SER A 17 24.57 -19.45 -5.17
CA SER A 17 25.16 -18.98 -6.42
C SER A 17 25.64 -17.53 -6.33
N PHE A 18 24.95 -16.65 -5.59
CA PHE A 18 25.35 -15.25 -5.46
C PHE A 18 26.50 -15.04 -4.46
N ARG A 19 26.83 -16.06 -3.67
CA ARG A 19 27.95 -16.04 -2.72
C ARG A 19 29.27 -16.53 -3.32
N GLN A 20 29.23 -17.13 -4.51
CA GLN A 20 30.43 -17.59 -5.18
C GLN A 20 31.23 -16.40 -5.74
N PRO A 21 32.57 -16.46 -5.69
CA PRO A 21 33.40 -15.39 -6.25
C PRO A 21 33.20 -15.25 -7.75
N LEU A 22 33.35 -14.03 -8.26
CA LEU A 22 33.35 -13.76 -9.69
C LEU A 22 34.60 -14.35 -10.36
N PRO A 23 34.52 -14.72 -11.66
CA PRO A 23 35.67 -15.21 -12.41
C PRO A 23 36.82 -14.21 -12.39
N ARG A 24 38.05 -14.70 -12.20
CA ARG A 24 39.26 -13.87 -12.22
C ARG A 24 39.37 -13.14 -13.56
N GLN A 25 39.71 -11.84 -13.49
CA GLN A 25 39.89 -11.00 -14.66
C GLN A 25 41.38 -10.75 -14.90
N ASP A 26 41.87 -11.14 -16.07
CA ASP A 26 43.25 -10.91 -16.54
C ASP A 26 43.30 -10.09 -17.84
N GLY A 27 42.16 -9.59 -18.30
CA GLY A 27 42.02 -8.81 -19.53
C GLY A 27 41.88 -9.63 -20.81
N SER A 28 42.08 -10.95 -20.75
CA SER A 28 41.93 -11.84 -21.90
C SER A 28 40.46 -11.93 -22.38
N ALA A 29 40.28 -12.30 -23.65
CA ALA A 29 38.95 -12.56 -24.20
C ALA A 29 38.22 -13.69 -23.46
N ALA A 30 38.96 -14.72 -23.03
CA ALA A 30 38.43 -15.84 -22.27
C ALA A 30 37.90 -15.38 -20.89
N ALA A 31 38.65 -14.53 -20.17
CA ALA A 31 38.21 -14.01 -18.87
C ALA A 31 36.96 -13.11 -19.00
N LYS A 32 36.88 -12.30 -20.06
CA LYS A 32 35.69 -11.49 -20.37
C LYS A 32 34.49 -12.38 -20.69
N PHE A 33 34.67 -13.42 -21.50
CA PHE A 33 33.62 -14.38 -21.81
C PHE A 33 33.09 -15.09 -20.55
N ALA A 34 33.99 -15.56 -19.67
CA ALA A 34 33.63 -16.19 -18.42
C ALA A 34 32.84 -15.25 -17.50
N LEU A 35 33.22 -13.98 -17.41
CA LEU A 35 32.47 -12.98 -16.65
C LEU A 35 31.07 -12.77 -17.23
N THR A 36 30.96 -12.57 -18.54
CA THR A 36 29.67 -12.40 -19.22
C THR A 36 28.75 -13.59 -18.97
N GLN A 37 29.28 -14.81 -19.11
CA GLN A 37 28.52 -16.03 -18.83
C GLN A 37 28.07 -16.07 -17.37
N ARG A 38 28.96 -15.72 -16.43
CA ARG A 38 28.62 -15.71 -15.01
C ARG A 38 27.50 -14.71 -14.68
N VAL A 39 27.61 -13.50 -15.18
CA VAL A 39 26.59 -12.46 -14.98
C VAL A 39 25.26 -12.89 -15.60
N GLY A 40 25.28 -13.50 -16.79
CA GLY A 40 24.09 -14.07 -17.42
C GLY A 40 23.40 -15.14 -16.56
N GLN A 41 24.17 -16.06 -15.97
CA GLN A 41 23.66 -17.07 -15.04
C GLN A 41 23.00 -16.44 -13.79
N MET A 42 23.61 -15.39 -13.23
CA MET A 42 23.03 -14.66 -12.10
C MET A 42 21.73 -13.95 -12.49
N GLY A 43 21.67 -13.36 -13.69
CA GLY A 43 20.45 -12.76 -14.23
C GLY A 43 19.32 -13.79 -14.42
N ALA A 44 19.64 -14.99 -14.93
CA ALA A 44 18.68 -16.08 -15.03
C ALA A 44 18.14 -16.49 -13.65
N LYS A 45 19.02 -16.56 -12.64
CA LYS A 45 18.60 -16.91 -11.28
C LYS A 45 17.72 -15.83 -10.64
N LEU A 46 17.99 -14.55 -10.88
CA LEU A 46 17.08 -13.46 -10.48
C LEU A 46 15.70 -13.61 -11.14
N ALA A 47 15.65 -13.98 -12.42
CA ALA A 47 14.39 -14.21 -13.13
C ALA A 47 13.61 -15.40 -12.57
N GLU A 48 14.29 -16.45 -12.11
CA GLU A 48 13.65 -17.57 -11.39
C GLU A 48 13.06 -17.09 -10.06
N LEU A 49 13.83 -16.35 -9.24
CA LEU A 49 13.35 -15.80 -7.97
C LEU A 49 12.14 -14.87 -8.13
N ALA A 50 12.10 -14.08 -9.21
CA ALA A 50 10.98 -13.20 -9.50
C ALA A 50 9.66 -13.96 -9.80
N ARG A 51 9.74 -15.26 -10.09
CA ARG A 51 8.57 -16.14 -10.33
C ARG A 51 8.30 -17.08 -9.16
N ASP A 52 9.11 -17.02 -8.10
CA ASP A 52 8.93 -17.88 -6.93
C ASP A 52 7.62 -17.49 -6.20
N PRO A 53 6.72 -18.45 -5.92
CA PRO A 53 5.42 -18.16 -5.28
C PRO A 53 5.54 -17.46 -3.92
N LYS A 54 6.58 -17.78 -3.14
CA LYS A 54 6.82 -17.17 -1.83
C LYS A 54 7.29 -15.73 -1.99
N VAL A 55 8.10 -15.42 -3.01
CA VAL A 55 8.51 -14.06 -3.32
C VAL A 55 7.32 -13.23 -3.78
N LEU A 56 6.48 -13.79 -4.66
CA LEU A 56 5.26 -13.14 -5.12
C LEU A 56 4.29 -12.84 -3.97
N SER A 57 4.07 -13.80 -3.07
CA SER A 57 3.22 -13.59 -1.89
C SER A 57 3.71 -12.44 -0.98
N VAL A 58 5.02 -12.29 -0.82
CA VAL A 58 5.59 -11.17 -0.04
C VAL A 58 5.38 -9.84 -0.74
N ILE A 59 5.55 -9.81 -2.07
CA ILE A 59 5.31 -8.61 -2.88
C ILE A 59 3.83 -8.22 -2.83
N GLU A 60 2.91 -9.18 -2.95
CA GLU A 60 1.47 -8.95 -2.83
C GLU A 60 1.11 -8.34 -1.48
N GLY A 61 1.60 -8.91 -0.38
CA GLY A 61 1.39 -8.37 0.95
C GLY A 61 1.97 -6.97 1.12
N PHE A 62 3.14 -6.71 0.54
CA PHE A 62 3.75 -5.37 0.55
C PHE A 62 2.90 -4.34 -0.21
N VAL A 63 2.41 -4.70 -1.40
CA VAL A 63 1.55 -3.82 -2.21
C VAL A 63 0.23 -3.54 -1.50
N ALA A 64 -0.42 -4.56 -0.95
CA ALA A 64 -1.69 -4.42 -0.23
C ALA A 64 -1.56 -3.59 1.06
N GLY A 65 -0.41 -3.66 1.74
CA GLY A 65 -0.14 -2.93 2.98
C GLY A 65 0.48 -1.54 2.79
N HIS A 66 0.68 -1.07 1.55
CA HIS A 66 1.44 0.15 1.31
C HIS A 66 0.66 1.41 1.74
N ARG A 67 1.24 2.19 2.66
CA ARG A 67 0.59 3.35 3.30
C ARG A 67 0.20 4.49 2.35
N PHE A 68 0.91 4.63 1.22
CA PHE A 68 0.66 5.69 0.24
C PHE A 68 0.25 5.07 -1.10
N HIS A 69 -0.98 5.32 -1.55
CA HIS A 69 -1.43 4.95 -2.88
C HIS A 69 -0.69 5.80 -3.93
N ARG A 70 0.21 5.19 -4.70
CA ARG A 70 1.04 5.90 -5.69
C ARG A 70 0.43 5.94 -7.10
N GLY A 71 -0.88 5.71 -7.22
CA GLY A 71 -1.53 5.38 -8.49
C GLY A 71 -1.18 3.94 -8.92
N GLY A 72 -2.20 3.17 -9.28
CA GLY A 72 -2.02 1.79 -9.73
C GLY A 72 -1.44 1.73 -11.14
N ASN A 73 -0.42 0.91 -11.36
CA ASN A 73 0.00 0.56 -12.72
C ASN A 73 -0.84 -0.63 -13.20
N ASP A 74 -2.04 -0.32 -13.71
CA ASP A 74 -2.95 -1.34 -14.21
C ASP A 74 -2.53 -1.85 -15.59
N LEU A 75 -1.72 -2.91 -15.57
CA LEU A 75 -1.24 -3.56 -16.79
C LEU A 75 -2.33 -4.31 -17.54
N LEU A 76 -3.46 -4.66 -16.91
CA LEU A 76 -4.56 -5.35 -17.57
C LEU A 76 -5.44 -4.36 -18.34
N ALA A 77 -5.75 -3.21 -17.73
CA ALA A 77 -6.40 -2.09 -18.41
C ALA A 77 -5.52 -1.57 -19.57
N ALA A 78 -4.21 -1.38 -19.34
CA ALA A 78 -3.28 -0.92 -20.37
C ALA A 78 -3.16 -1.88 -21.58
N ARG A 79 -3.47 -3.17 -21.40
CA ARG A 79 -3.44 -4.18 -22.47
C ARG A 79 -4.81 -4.46 -23.09
N GLY A 80 -5.87 -3.79 -22.62
CA GLY A 80 -7.24 -4.06 -23.05
C GLY A 80 -7.71 -5.49 -22.75
N LEU A 81 -7.04 -6.17 -21.82
CA LEU A 81 -7.32 -7.56 -21.42
C LEU A 81 -8.23 -7.64 -20.19
N MET A 82 -8.49 -6.50 -19.55
CA MET A 82 -9.65 -6.39 -18.70
C MET A 82 -10.89 -6.37 -19.60
N ALA A 83 -11.76 -7.38 -19.45
CA ALA A 83 -13.18 -7.12 -19.67
C ALA A 83 -13.52 -5.85 -18.88
N PRO A 84 -14.38 -4.93 -19.37
CA PRO A 84 -14.87 -3.88 -18.52
C PRO A 84 -15.42 -4.62 -17.30
N ALA A 85 -14.69 -4.53 -16.18
CA ALA A 85 -15.28 -4.83 -14.90
C ALA A 85 -16.53 -3.97 -14.95
N ALA A 86 -17.72 -4.58 -14.79
CA ALA A 86 -18.90 -3.81 -14.49
C ALA A 86 -18.41 -2.81 -13.47
N ALA A 87 -18.34 -1.53 -13.87
CA ALA A 87 -17.79 -0.50 -13.04
C ALA A 87 -18.54 -0.69 -11.74
N ALA A 88 -17.85 -1.17 -10.70
CA ALA A 88 -18.37 -1.06 -9.36
C ALA A 88 -18.39 0.46 -9.22
N GLY A 89 -19.57 1.01 -9.49
CA GLY A 89 -19.66 2.22 -10.28
C GLY A 89 -18.74 3.30 -9.75
N ASP A 90 -18.02 3.93 -10.67
CA ASP A 90 -17.91 5.39 -10.71
C ASP A 90 -19.32 6.03 -10.80
N ALA A 91 -20.25 5.62 -9.93
CA ALA A 91 -21.03 6.61 -9.25
C ALA A 91 -19.99 7.29 -8.38
N GLU A 92 -19.60 8.48 -8.80
CA GLU A 92 -18.79 9.47 -8.09
C GLU A 92 -19.31 9.62 -6.66
N ALA A 93 -18.96 8.64 -5.81
CA ALA A 93 -19.19 8.69 -4.39
C ALA A 93 -18.12 9.65 -3.88
N PRO A 94 -18.50 10.77 -3.25
CA PRO A 94 -17.54 11.79 -2.86
C PRO A 94 -16.45 11.14 -2.01
N GLY A 95 -15.24 11.10 -2.56
CA GLY A 95 -14.06 10.61 -1.85
C GLY A 95 -13.65 11.65 -0.81
N PHE A 96 -13.38 11.25 0.42
CA PHE A 96 -12.94 12.17 1.46
C PHE A 96 -11.44 12.07 1.64
N ARG A 97 -10.73 13.18 1.39
CA ARG A 97 -9.30 13.30 1.67
C ARG A 97 -9.08 13.64 3.15
N VAL A 98 -8.24 12.88 3.84
CA VAL A 98 -7.88 13.14 5.24
C VAL A 98 -6.83 14.24 5.32
N ILE A 99 -7.14 15.33 6.02
CA ILE A 99 -6.26 16.50 6.19
C ILE A 99 -5.41 16.34 7.45
N ALA A 100 -6.02 15.92 8.56
CA ALA A 100 -5.35 15.76 9.86
C ALA A 100 -4.91 14.30 10.10
N ALA A 101 -4.06 13.79 9.22
CA ALA A 101 -3.59 12.41 9.29
C ALA A 101 -2.90 12.13 10.64
N GLY A 102 -3.37 11.09 11.34
CA GLY A 102 -2.83 10.70 12.65
C GLY A 102 -3.48 11.36 13.87
N ALA A 103 -4.51 12.19 13.70
CA ALA A 103 -5.39 12.57 14.82
C ALA A 103 -6.08 11.31 15.38
N ARG A 104 -6.05 11.15 16.71
CA ARG A 104 -6.59 9.96 17.39
C ARG A 104 -7.68 10.36 18.38
N PRO A 105 -8.83 9.68 18.37
CA PRO A 105 -9.78 9.78 19.46
C PRO A 105 -9.13 9.33 20.78
N VAL A 106 -9.31 10.13 21.83
CA VAL A 106 -8.80 9.87 23.18
C VAL A 106 -9.97 9.76 24.13
N ARG A 107 -9.91 8.80 25.05
CA ARG A 107 -10.93 8.62 26.07
C ARG A 107 -10.77 9.67 27.19
N ARG A 108 -11.84 10.39 27.50
CA ARG A 108 -11.93 11.34 28.62
C ARG A 108 -13.08 10.92 29.54
N GLY A 109 -12.77 10.11 30.56
CA GLY A 109 -13.78 9.53 31.45
C GLY A 109 -14.67 8.51 30.73
N ALA A 110 -15.98 8.77 30.70
CA ALA A 110 -16.96 7.95 29.99
C ALA A 110 -17.07 8.30 28.49
N GLU A 111 -16.48 9.42 28.06
CA GLU A 111 -16.62 9.95 26.70
C GLU A 111 -15.37 9.69 25.85
N TRP A 112 -15.56 9.59 24.53
CA TRP A 112 -14.47 9.66 23.57
C TRP A 112 -14.43 11.04 22.93
N VAL A 113 -13.23 11.59 22.78
CA VAL A 113 -13.04 12.94 22.27
C VAL A 113 -11.93 12.94 21.23
N LEU A 114 -12.21 13.55 20.09
CA LEU A 114 -11.22 13.82 19.05
C LEU A 114 -10.84 15.30 19.09
N LYS A 115 -9.55 15.59 19.26
CA LYS A 115 -9.04 16.96 19.26
C LYS A 115 -8.97 17.49 17.83
N THR A 116 -9.55 18.66 17.61
CA THR A 116 -9.61 19.36 16.31
C THR A 116 -9.09 20.78 16.49
N GLU A 117 -8.86 21.51 15.40
CA GLU A 117 -8.43 22.91 15.49
C GLU A 117 -9.52 23.81 16.10
N GLY A 118 -10.80 23.48 15.86
CA GLY A 118 -11.95 24.19 16.42
C GLY A 118 -12.37 23.75 17.83
N GLY A 119 -11.70 22.76 18.43
CA GLY A 119 -12.01 22.29 19.79
C GLY A 119 -11.98 20.78 19.95
N ALA A 120 -12.95 20.24 20.69
CA ALA A 120 -13.07 18.83 21.01
C ALA A 120 -14.36 18.27 20.41
N LEU A 121 -14.25 17.29 19.52
CA LEU A 121 -15.39 16.58 18.95
C LEU A 121 -15.69 15.33 19.79
N ALA A 122 -16.83 15.32 20.48
CA ALA A 122 -17.27 14.16 21.23
C ALA A 122 -17.72 13.04 20.28
N LEU A 123 -17.32 11.80 20.53
CA LEU A 123 -17.66 10.63 19.72
C LEU A 123 -18.25 9.55 20.61
N ALA A 124 -19.19 8.77 20.07
CA ALA A 124 -19.58 7.51 20.70
C ALA A 124 -18.42 6.50 20.60
N PRO A 125 -18.37 5.45 21.45
CA PRO A 125 -17.29 4.46 21.39
C PRO A 125 -17.08 3.82 20.01
N VAL A 126 -18.18 3.45 19.34
CA VAL A 126 -18.13 2.86 17.99
C VAL A 126 -17.69 3.88 16.92
N GLU A 127 -18.06 5.15 17.09
CA GLU A 127 -17.61 6.24 16.22
C GLU A 127 -16.12 6.55 16.44
N ALA A 128 -15.61 6.41 17.66
CA ALA A 128 -14.20 6.63 17.98
C ALA A 128 -13.30 5.58 17.32
N GLU A 129 -13.72 4.32 17.28
CA GLU A 129 -13.00 3.29 16.54
C GLU A 129 -13.04 3.54 15.03
N ALA A 130 -14.21 3.88 14.49
CA ALA A 130 -14.37 4.21 13.08
C ALA A 130 -13.56 5.44 12.66
N ALA A 131 -13.57 6.51 13.47
CA ALA A 131 -12.76 7.71 13.24
C ALA A 131 -11.26 7.42 13.33
N GLY A 132 -10.82 6.58 14.28
CA GLY A 132 -9.42 6.16 14.38
C GLY A 132 -8.95 5.36 13.17
N TRP A 133 -9.79 4.46 12.66
CA TRP A 133 -9.53 3.69 11.44
C TRP A 133 -9.48 4.55 10.18
N LEU A 134 -10.37 5.55 10.11
CA LEU A 134 -10.47 6.50 9.00
C LEU A 134 -9.24 7.43 8.97
N LEU A 135 -8.91 8.07 10.09
CA LEU A 135 -7.82 9.07 10.19
C LEU A 135 -6.41 8.46 10.09
N ALA A 136 -6.32 7.13 10.09
CA ALA A 136 -5.09 6.39 9.79
C ALA A 136 -4.84 6.26 8.27
N ARG A 137 -5.82 6.60 7.43
CA ARG A 137 -5.77 6.51 5.97
C ARG A 137 -5.59 7.89 5.31
N PRO A 138 -5.07 7.96 4.07
CA PRO A 138 -4.98 9.20 3.31
C PRO A 138 -6.31 9.66 2.70
N ASP A 139 -7.15 8.71 2.30
CA ASP A 139 -8.46 8.92 1.68
C ASP A 139 -9.41 7.78 2.06
N VAL A 140 -10.71 8.04 1.99
CA VAL A 140 -11.77 7.09 2.32
C VAL A 140 -13.05 7.44 1.57
N THR A 141 -13.83 6.44 1.21
CA THR A 141 -15.21 6.63 0.72
C THR A 141 -16.23 6.28 1.80
N GLU A 142 -17.44 6.83 1.69
CA GLU A 142 -18.54 6.45 2.59
C GLU A 142 -18.84 4.95 2.51
N ALA A 143 -18.74 4.35 1.33
CA ALA A 143 -18.96 2.92 1.12
C ALA A 143 -17.93 2.05 1.86
N GLU A 144 -16.66 2.43 1.83
CA GLU A 144 -15.59 1.73 2.57
C GLU A 144 -15.77 1.86 4.08
N LEU A 145 -16.14 3.05 4.56
CA LEU A 145 -16.42 3.28 5.98
C LEU A 145 -17.61 2.44 6.45
N LYS A 146 -18.68 2.40 5.66
CA LYS A 146 -19.88 1.59 5.94
C LYS A 146 -19.60 0.09 5.91
N ALA A 147 -18.73 -0.37 5.01
CA ALA A 147 -18.32 -1.77 4.94
C ALA A 147 -17.48 -2.18 6.16
N ALA A 148 -16.57 -1.32 6.61
CA ALA A 148 -15.70 -1.59 7.76
C ALA A 148 -16.42 -1.44 9.11
N TYR A 149 -17.35 -0.49 9.22
CA TYR A 149 -18.11 -0.20 10.43
C TYR A 149 -19.62 -0.11 10.15
N PRO A 150 -20.31 -1.23 9.92
CA PRO A 150 -21.73 -1.23 9.54
C PRO A 150 -22.68 -0.65 10.60
N ALA A 151 -22.24 -0.61 11.86
CA ALA A 151 -22.99 -0.06 12.99
C ALA A 151 -22.88 1.47 13.12
N VAL A 152 -22.09 2.12 12.28
CA VAL A 152 -21.87 3.57 12.28
C VAL A 152 -22.63 4.19 11.10
N ASP A 153 -23.26 5.34 11.35
CA ASP A 153 -23.75 6.20 10.29
C ASP A 153 -22.56 6.88 9.60
N ALA A 154 -22.08 6.25 8.53
CA ALA A 154 -20.89 6.68 7.79
C ALA A 154 -21.03 8.11 7.26
N GLY A 155 -22.20 8.46 6.70
CA GLY A 155 -22.48 9.80 6.18
C GLY A 155 -22.49 10.86 7.28
N ALA A 156 -23.15 10.60 8.40
CA ALA A 156 -23.19 11.53 9.52
C ALA A 156 -21.80 11.74 10.16
N LEU A 157 -21.01 10.67 10.29
CA LEU A 157 -19.65 10.77 10.81
C LEU A 157 -18.75 11.58 9.88
N LEU A 158 -18.79 11.32 8.57
CA LEU A 158 -18.00 12.06 7.57
C LEU A 158 -18.36 13.54 7.55
N ALA A 159 -19.64 13.90 7.60
CA ALA A 159 -20.09 15.29 7.66
C ALA A 159 -19.55 16.02 8.91
N ARG A 160 -19.55 15.35 10.08
CA ARG A 160 -19.03 15.90 11.33
C ARG A 160 -17.51 16.07 11.29
N LEU A 161 -16.78 15.12 10.71
CA LEU A 161 -15.33 15.22 10.54
C LEU A 161 -14.95 16.31 9.54
N ALA A 162 -15.75 16.48 8.47
CA ALA A 162 -15.55 17.54 7.47
C ALA A 162 -15.79 18.92 8.08
N GLY A 163 -16.89 19.10 8.82
CA GLY A 163 -17.17 20.33 9.55
C GLY A 163 -16.12 20.68 10.61
N ALA A 164 -15.37 19.68 11.10
CA ALA A 164 -14.26 19.87 12.03
C ALA A 164 -12.88 20.06 11.35
N GLY A 165 -12.83 20.12 10.01
CA GLY A 165 -11.61 20.33 9.23
C GLY A 165 -10.67 19.12 9.17
N LEU A 166 -11.14 17.93 9.54
CA LEU A 166 -10.30 16.72 9.59
C LEU A 166 -10.26 15.98 8.24
N VAL A 167 -11.33 16.12 7.45
CA VAL A 167 -11.46 15.57 6.10
C VAL A 167 -12.03 16.61 5.14
N LEU A 168 -11.75 16.47 3.85
CA LEU A 168 -12.27 17.31 2.78
C LEU A 168 -12.99 16.43 1.76
N ALA A 169 -14.20 16.80 1.35
CA ALA A 169 -14.85 16.17 0.20
C ALA A 169 -14.06 16.52 -1.07
N GLY A 170 -13.67 15.48 -1.81
CA GLY A 170 -13.04 15.56 -3.12
C GLY A 170 -14.06 15.68 -4.25
#